data_AF-A0A429ETF4-F1
#
_entry.id   AF-A0A429ETF4-F1
#
_cell.length_a   1.000
_cell.length_b   1.000
_cell.length_c   1.000
_cell.angle_alpha   90.00
_cell.angle_beta   90.00
_cell.angle_gamma   90.00
#
_symmetry.space_group_name_H-M   'P 1'
#
loop_
_entity.id
_entity.type
_entity.pdbx_description
1 polymer ?
#
loop_
_entity_poly.entity_id
_entity_poly.type
_entity_poly.pdbx_seq_one_letter_code
_entity_poly.pdbx_strand_id
1 'polypeptide(L)' 'MNSQMTFHTIPQAAWILGVPCSAASRAIRTGQLRAIRSRFGLRVSSTELVRLLGTTKQDGGAACTPMTSG' A
#
# COMPACT_ATOMS: atom_id res chain seq x y z
N MET A 1 11.25 17.74 -4.03
CA MET A 1 11.34 16.27 -3.80
C MET A 1 11.06 15.57 -5.12
N ASN A 2 12.06 15.04 -5.81
CA ASN A 2 11.83 14.23 -7.01
C ASN A 2 11.37 12.84 -6.56
N SER A 3 10.07 12.69 -6.33
CA SER A 3 9.47 11.38 -6.06
C SER A 3 9.49 10.57 -7.37
N GLN A 4 10.62 9.94 -7.68
CA GLN A 4 10.65 8.90 -8.71
C GLN A 4 9.65 7.82 -8.27
N MET A 5 8.48 7.82 -8.91
CA MET A 5 7.48 6.78 -8.71
C MET A 5 8.03 5.49 -9.32
N THR A 6 8.63 4.67 -8.48
CA THR A 6 9.02 3.32 -8.86
C THR A 6 7.76 2.45 -8.89
N PHE A 7 7.66 1.63 -9.94
CA PHE A 7 6.54 0.73 -10.16
C PHE A 7 7.00 -0.71 -10.12
N HIS A 8 6.29 -1.54 -9.36
CA HIS A 8 6.57 -2.95 -9.16
C HIS A 8 5.52 -3.80 -9.88
N THR A 9 5.96 -4.95 -10.40
CA THR A 9 5.04 -5.98 -10.89
C THR A 9 4.29 -6.64 -9.73
N ILE A 10 3.19 -7.35 -10.03
CA ILE A 10 2.44 -8.12 -9.02
C ILE A 10 3.32 -9.09 -8.20
N PRO A 11 4.19 -9.93 -8.79
CA PRO A 11 5.04 -10.82 -8.00
C PRO A 11 6.05 -10.05 -7.12
N GLN A 12 6.59 -8.93 -7.60
CA GLN A 12 7.47 -8.09 -6.79
C GLN A 12 6.73 -7.45 -5.62
N ALA A 13 5.51 -6.93 -5.86
CA ALA A 13 4.66 -6.38 -4.81
C ALA A 13 4.30 -7.44 -3.76
N ALA A 14 3.98 -8.67 -4.20
CA ALA A 14 3.69 -9.79 -3.31
C ALA A 14 4.89 -10.16 -2.44
N TRP A 15 6.09 -10.20 -3.03
CA TRP A 15 7.35 -10.44 -2.31
C TRP A 15 7.63 -9.34 -1.27
N ILE A 16 7.48 -8.07 -1.63
CA ILE A 16 7.68 -6.93 -0.72
C ILE A 16 6.69 -6.97 0.45
N LEU A 17 5.44 -7.36 0.19
CA LEU A 17 4.38 -7.45 1.21
C LEU A 17 4.46 -8.74 2.04
N GLY A 18 5.31 -9.71 1.67
CA GLY A 18 5.38 -11.01 2.34
C GLY A 18 4.13 -11.87 2.17
N VAL A 19 3.38 -11.70 1.08
CA VAL A 19 2.12 -12.41 0.80
C VAL A 19 2.21 -13.26 -0.46
N PRO A 20 1.39 -14.32 -0.62
CA PRO A 20 1.35 -15.08 -1.86
C PRO A 20 0.82 -14.23 -3.03
N CYS A 21 1.32 -14.48 -4.25
CA CYS A 21 0.90 -13.77 -5.47
C CYS A 21 -0.62 -13.79 -5.70
N SER A 22 -1.29 -14.87 -5.32
CA SER A 22 -2.75 -15.00 -5.40
C SER A 22 -3.47 -14.02 -4.48
N ALA A 23 -2.93 -13.76 -3.28
CA ALA A 23 -3.48 -12.78 -2.34
C ALA A 23 -3.27 -11.35 -2.85
N ALA A 24 -2.08 -11.03 -3.37
CA ALA A 24 -1.82 -9.75 -4.01
C ALA A 24 -2.75 -9.52 -5.23
N SER A 25 -2.94 -10.53 -6.08
CA SER A 25 -3.85 -10.45 -7.23
C SER A 25 -5.31 -10.27 -6.81
N ARG A 26 -5.75 -10.96 -5.74
CA ARG A 26 -7.07 -10.77 -5.15
C ARG A 26 -7.23 -9.35 -4.61
N ALA A 27 -6.26 -8.84 -3.87
CA ALA A 27 -6.29 -7.49 -3.32
C ALA A 27 -6.42 -6.41 -4.41
N ILE A 28 -5.78 -6.59 -5.56
CA ILE A 28 -5.96 -5.70 -6.72
C ILE A 28 -7.38 -5.82 -7.26
N ARG A 29 -7.88 -7.05 -7.46
CA ARG A 29 -9.22 -7.30 -7.99
C ARG A 29 -10.33 -6.76 -7.08
N THR A 30 -10.14 -6.81 -5.76
CA THR A 30 -11.09 -6.30 -4.76
C THR A 30 -10.89 -4.82 -4.42
N GLY A 31 -9.94 -4.14 -5.07
CA GLY A 31 -9.67 -2.71 -4.86
C GLY A 31 -8.95 -2.37 -3.55
N GLN A 32 -8.45 -3.38 -2.81
CA GLN A 32 -7.67 -3.20 -1.58
C GLN A 32 -6.24 -2.73 -1.87
N LEU A 33 -5.68 -3.15 -3.02
CA LEU A 33 -4.36 -2.75 -3.51
C LEU A 33 -4.51 -1.97 -4.81
N ARG A 34 -4.15 -0.68 -4.84
CA ARG A 34 -4.24 0.12 -6.06
C ARG A 34 -3.12 -0.25 -7.03
N ALA A 35 -3.51 -0.74 -8.21
CA ALA A 35 -2.61 -0.99 -9.33
C ALA A 35 -2.95 -0.08 -10.52
N ILE A 36 -1.94 0.33 -11.26
CA ILE A 36 -2.04 1.13 -12.48
C ILE A 36 -1.81 0.21 -13.68
N ARG A 37 -2.63 0.37 -14.71
CA ARG A 37 -2.43 -0.31 -15.99
C ARG A 37 -1.33 0.38 -16.78
N SER A 38 -0.28 -0.36 -17.10
CA SER A 38 0.83 0.06 -17.95
C SER A 38 0.78 -0.69 -19.28
N ARG A 39 1.59 -0.26 -20.26
CA ARG A 39 1.74 -0.93 -21.57
C ARG A 39 2.15 -2.41 -21.47
N PHE A 40 2.76 -2.79 -20.33
CA PHE A 40 3.20 -4.15 -20.04
C PHE A 40 2.36 -4.87 -18.97
N GLY A 41 1.16 -4.37 -18.65
CA GLY A 41 0.26 -4.97 -17.66
C GLY A 41 0.10 -4.15 -16.37
N LEU A 42 -0.43 -4.79 -15.32
CA LEU A 42 -0.72 -4.14 -14.04
C LEU A 42 0.54 -3.95 -13.20
N ARG A 43 0.70 -2.76 -12.64
CA ARG A 43 1.83 -2.38 -11.78
C ARG A 43 1.37 -1.65 -10.53
N VAL A 44 2.08 -1.86 -9.43
CA VAL A 44 1.81 -1.23 -8.13
C VAL A 44 2.88 -0.18 -7.86
N SER A 45 2.51 1.01 -7.40
CA SER A 45 3.49 2.06 -7.06
C SER A 45 4.15 1.79 -5.70
N SER A 46 5.42 2.19 -5.53
CA SER A 46 6.10 2.07 -4.24
C SER A 46 5.38 2.85 -3.13
N THR A 47 4.77 4.00 -3.46
CA THR A 47 3.97 4.79 -2.51
C THR A 47 2.80 4.00 -1.96
N GLU A 48 2.13 3.20 -2.80
CA GLU A 48 1.01 2.35 -2.38
C GLU A 48 1.48 1.19 -1.49
N LEU A 49 2.65 0.60 -1.80
CA LEU A 49 3.26 -0.41 -0.93
C LEU A 49 3.62 0.18 0.43
N VAL A 50 4.26 1.35 0.46
CA VAL A 50 4.60 2.05 1.72
C VAL A 50 3.34 2.38 2.53
N ARG A 51 2.24 2.78 1.87
CA ARG A 51 0.95 3.00 2.55
C ARG A 51 0.51 1.74 3.28
N LEU A 52 0.55 0.58 2.61
CA LEU A 52 0.12 -0.69 3.20
C LEU A 52 1.06 -1.18 4.32
N LEU A 53 2.38 -1.08 4.12
CA LEU A 53 3.37 -1.39 5.17
C LEU A 53 3.25 -0.42 6.36
N GLY A 54 2.92 0.84 6.11
CA GLY A 54 2.67 1.85 7.14
C GLY A 54 1.39 1.60 7.92
N THR A 55 0.33 1.12 7.28
CA THR A 55 -0.94 0.76 7.95
C THR A 55 -0.79 -0.46 8.86
N THR A 56 0.16 -1.37 8.58
CA THR A 56 0.47 -2.49 9.48
C THR A 56 1.29 -2.06 10.72
N LYS A 57 1.70 -0.79 10.80
CA LYS A 57 2.45 -0.20 11.93
C LYS A 57 1.70 0.96 12.60
N GLN A 58 0.37 0.84 12.73
CA GLN A 58 -0.44 1.72 13.58
C GLN A 58 -1.22 0.90 14.60
N ASP A 59 -0.49 0.09 15.37
CA ASP A 59 -0.95 -0.33 16.69
C ASP A 59 -0.20 0.57 17.70
N GLY A 60 -0.94 1.46 18.38
CA GLY A 60 -0.40 2.32 19.45
C GLY A 60 -0.11 3.78 19.05
N GLY A 61 -1.17 4.60 18.92
CA GLY A 61 -1.05 6.05 18.75
C GLY A 61 -2.23 6.77 19.38
N ALA A 62 -2.21 6.83 20.71
CA ALA A 62 -3.18 7.39 21.65
C ALA A 62 -4.13 8.48 21.13
N ALA A 63 -5.40 8.28 21.47
CA ALA A 63 -6.40 9.32 21.55
C ALA A 63 -5.94 10.44 22.49
N CYS A 64 -5.85 11.66 21.97
CA CYS A 64 -5.90 12.88 22.77
C CYS A 64 -7.02 13.75 22.19
N THR A 65 -8.23 13.58 22.72
CA THR A 65 -9.31 14.56 22.52
C THR A 65 -8.93 15.85 23.26
N PRO A 66 -8.98 17.04 22.63
CA PRO A 66 -8.84 18.27 23.38
C PRO A 66 -10.11 18.49 24.21
N MET A 67 -10.01 18.40 25.54
CA MET A 67 -11.01 18.98 26.42
C MET A 67 -10.98 20.49 26.21
N THR A 68 -12.14 21.03 25.84
CA THR A 68 -12.43 22.46 25.93
C THR A 68 -12.64 22.81 27.40
N SER A 69 -11.93 23.81 27.90
CA SER A 69 -12.25 24.47 29.16
C SER A 69 -12.55 25.93 28.83
N GLY A 70 -13.76 26.35 29.22
CA GLY A 70 -14.16 27.75 29.31
C GLY A 70 -13.75 28.39 30.62
#